data_AF-A0A7V4ZZB6-F1
#
_entry.id   AF-A0A7V4ZZB6-F1
#
_cell.length_a   1.000
_cell.length_b   1.000
_cell.length_c   1.000
_cell.angle_alpha   90.00
_cell.angle_beta   90.00
_cell.angle_gamma   90.00
#
_symmetry.space_group_name_H-M   'P 1'
#
loop_
_entity.id
_entity.type
_entity.pdbx_description
1 polymer ?
#
loop_
_entity_poly.entity_id
_entity_poly.type
_entity_poly.pdbx_seq_one_letter_code
_entity_poly.pdbx_strand_id
1 'polypeptide(L)' 'MVRKIVRESIGVLLLAVAGFRAEGFERTVVAEETSKVEKFRVVQIVSGLENPWGLAFLPEGSLLVTERVGREKLSTA' A
#
# COMPACT_ATOMS: atom_id res chain seq x y z
N MET A 1 51.79 -5.85 9.66
CA MET A 1 50.63 -5.99 10.58
C MET A 1 50.02 -4.62 10.88
N VAL A 2 49.50 -3.90 9.87
CA VAL A 2 48.87 -2.55 10.01
C VAL A 2 47.70 -2.36 9.01
N ARG A 3 47.20 -3.45 8.39
CA ARG A 3 46.14 -3.43 7.35
C ARG A 3 44.78 -3.84 7.93
N LYS A 4 44.24 -3.10 8.90
CA LYS A 4 42.87 -3.34 9.44
C LYS A 4 42.09 -2.09 9.83
N ILE A 5 42.65 -0.91 9.62
CA ILE A 5 41.96 0.38 9.78
C ILE A 5 42.02 1.04 8.40
N VAL A 6 40.96 1.73 7.96
CA VAL A 6 40.73 2.27 6.60
C VAL A 6 40.07 1.29 5.59
N ARG A 7 39.13 0.42 6.02
CA ARG A 7 38.22 -0.30 5.09
C ARG A 7 36.75 -0.38 5.57
N GLU A 8 36.29 0.60 6.35
CA GLU A 8 34.93 0.58 6.92
C GLU A 8 34.17 1.91 6.75
N SER A 9 34.70 2.88 5.99
CA SER A 9 34.12 4.25 5.99
C SER A 9 33.76 4.84 4.61
N ILE A 10 33.81 4.04 3.53
CA ILE A 10 33.41 4.45 2.18
C ILE A 10 32.46 3.38 1.62
N GLY A 11 31.28 3.23 2.23
CA GLY A 11 30.30 2.23 1.80
C GLY A 11 28.86 2.58 2.14
N VAL A 12 28.58 3.80 2.62
CA VAL A 12 27.26 4.17 3.16
C VAL A 12 26.56 5.27 2.34
N LEU A 13 27.16 5.82 1.27
CA LEU A 13 26.60 7.02 0.61
C LEU A 13 26.22 6.92 -0.88
N LEU A 14 26.31 5.78 -1.56
CA LEU A 14 26.05 5.71 -3.01
C LEU A 14 25.33 4.43 -3.50
N LEU A 15 24.43 3.84 -2.72
CA LEU A 15 23.74 2.59 -3.13
C LEU A 15 22.25 2.48 -2.76
N ALA A 16 21.54 3.61 -2.60
CA ALA A 16 20.09 3.58 -2.38
C ALA A 16 19.26 4.31 -3.47
N VAL A 17 19.87 4.66 -4.61
CA VAL A 17 19.13 5.25 -5.76
C VAL A 17 18.72 4.18 -6.79
N ALA A 18 19.10 2.91 -6.60
CA ALA A 18 18.76 1.81 -7.52
C ALA A 18 17.70 0.83 -6.96
N GLY A 19 17.02 1.20 -5.87
CA GLY A 19 16.12 0.29 -5.14
C GLY A 19 14.62 0.48 -5.37
N PHE A 20 14.17 1.63 -5.89
CA PHE A 20 12.74 1.80 -6.21
C PHE A 20 12.49 1.23 -7.61
N ARG A 21 12.49 -0.10 -7.72
CA ARG A 21 11.82 -0.72 -8.87
C ARG A 21 10.35 -0.37 -8.68
N ALA A 22 9.77 0.32 -9.65
CA ALA A 22 8.33 0.39 -9.81
C ALA A 22 7.87 -1.04 -10.10
N GLU A 23 7.75 -1.83 -9.04
CA GLU A 23 7.06 -3.11 -9.08
C GLU A 23 5.65 -2.76 -9.49
N GLY A 24 5.32 -3.16 -10.73
CA GLY A 24 4.05 -2.88 -11.33
C GLY A 24 2.96 -3.21 -10.34
N PHE A 25 2.00 -2.30 -10.23
CA PHE A 25 0.76 -2.52 -9.53
C PHE A 25 0.05 -3.67 -10.26
N GLU A 26 0.43 -4.92 -9.93
CA GLU A 26 -0.19 -6.14 -10.42
C GLU A 26 -1.64 -6.07 -9.97
N ARG A 27 -2.49 -5.69 -10.92
CA ARG A 27 -3.90 -5.42 -10.71
C ARG A 27 -4.59 -6.77 -10.54
N THR A 28 -4.48 -7.35 -9.35
CA THR A 28 -5.18 -8.60 -9.02
C THR A 28 -6.66 -8.36 -9.23
N VAL A 29 -7.20 -8.99 -10.28
CA VAL A 29 -8.64 -9.04 -10.52
C VAL A 29 -9.19 -10.00 -9.48
N VAL A 30 -9.80 -9.45 -8.44
CA VAL A 30 -10.21 -10.24 -7.26
C VAL A 30 -11.48 -11.05 -7.54
N ALA A 31 -12.31 -10.66 -8.51
CA ALA A 31 -13.46 -11.45 -8.93
C ALA A 31 -14.06 -11.00 -10.28
N GLU A 32 -14.60 -11.97 -11.04
CA GLU A 32 -15.57 -11.75 -12.11
C GLU A 32 -16.97 -12.05 -11.52
N GLU A 33 -17.56 -11.05 -10.87
CA GLU A 33 -18.88 -11.19 -10.26
C GLU A 33 -19.96 -10.94 -11.32
N THR A 34 -20.90 -11.86 -11.45
CA THR A 34 -22.07 -11.69 -12.32
C THR A 34 -23.20 -11.13 -11.46
N SER A 35 -23.43 -9.81 -11.51
CA SER A 35 -24.71 -9.27 -11.04
C SER A 35 -25.81 -9.78 -11.97
N LYS A 36 -27.02 -10.03 -11.45
CA LYS A 36 -28.18 -10.51 -12.23
C LYS A 36 -28.54 -9.60 -13.44
N VAL A 37 -27.88 -8.46 -13.58
CA VAL A 37 -28.13 -7.43 -14.60
C VAL A 37 -26.93 -7.21 -15.52
N GLU A 38 -25.66 -7.27 -15.06
CA GLU A 38 -24.48 -6.98 -15.89
C GLU A 38 -23.19 -7.64 -15.37
N LYS A 39 -22.20 -7.84 -16.26
CA LYS A 39 -20.84 -8.33 -15.92
C LYS A 39 -19.91 -7.17 -15.58
N PHE A 40 -19.14 -7.28 -14.50
CA PHE A 40 -18.12 -6.30 -14.13
C PHE A 40 -16.84 -6.97 -13.63
N ARG A 41 -15.72 -6.25 -13.74
CA ARG A 41 -14.41 -6.67 -13.24
C ARG A 41 -14.12 -5.99 -11.91
N VAL A 42 -13.89 -6.77 -10.86
CA VAL A 42 -13.45 -6.23 -9.56
C VAL A 42 -11.93 -6.14 -9.53
N VAL A 43 -11.43 -4.98 -9.13
CA VAL A 43 -9.99 -4.73 -8.98
C VAL A 43 -9.72 -4.17 -7.59
N GLN A 44 -8.73 -4.74 -6.91
CA GLN A 44 -8.21 -4.15 -5.68
C GLN A 44 -7.28 -2.98 -6.00
N ILE A 45 -7.55 -1.81 -5.39
CA ILE A 45 -6.75 -0.58 -5.55
C ILE A 45 -6.02 -0.16 -4.27
N VAL A 46 -6.42 -0.71 -3.13
CA VAL A 46 -5.78 -0.51 -1.81
C VAL A 46 -6.12 -1.72 -0.95
N SER A 47 -5.23 -2.07 -0.02
CA SER A 47 -5.39 -3.18 0.91
C SER A 47 -4.85 -2.82 2.29
N GLY A 48 -5.17 -3.63 3.30
CA GLY A 48 -4.66 -3.43 4.65
C GLY A 48 -5.34 -2.32 5.44
N LEU A 49 -6.52 -1.85 4.99
CA LEU A 49 -7.38 -0.95 5.76
C LEU A 49 -8.13 -1.75 6.82
N GLU A 50 -8.20 -1.24 8.04
CA GLU A 50 -8.91 -1.91 9.14
C GLU A 50 -10.40 -1.58 9.10
N ASN A 51 -10.73 -0.28 9.01
CA ASN A 51 -12.11 0.21 9.11
C ASN A 51 -12.38 1.34 8.10
N PRO A 52 -12.38 1.06 6.79
CA PRO A 52 -12.62 2.08 5.77
C PRO A 52 -14.03 2.67 5.92
N TRP A 53 -14.12 4.00 5.96
CA TRP A 53 -15.38 4.73 6.15
C TRP A 53 -15.86 5.40 4.87
N GLY A 54 -14.95 6.03 4.13
CA GLY A 54 -15.28 6.76 2.92
C GLY A 54 -14.07 7.03 2.05
N LEU A 55 -14.33 7.39 0.80
CA LEU A 55 -13.32 7.69 -0.22
C LEU A 55 -13.70 8.92 -1.04
N ALA A 56 -12.70 9.62 -1.57
CA ALA A 56 -12.87 10.74 -2.48
C ALA A 56 -11.76 10.76 -3.53
N PHE A 57 -12.15 10.99 -4.79
CA PHE A 57 -11.19 11.29 -5.86
C PHE A 57 -10.77 12.75 -5.76
N LEU A 58 -9.47 12.99 -5.80
CA LEU A 58 -8.92 14.34 -5.84
C LEU A 58 -8.79 14.81 -7.31
N PRO A 59 -8.78 16.13 -7.58
CA PRO A 59 -8.76 16.66 -8.95
C PRO A 59 -7.57 16.21 -9.79
N GLU A 60 -6.43 15.93 -9.17
CA GLU A 60 -5.22 15.42 -9.81
C GLU A 60 -5.24 13.91 -10.09
N GLY A 61 -6.32 13.21 -9.71
CA GLY A 61 -6.52 11.79 -9.97
C GLY A 61 -6.05 10.85 -8.85
N SER A 62 -5.57 11.39 -7.73
CA SER A 62 -5.27 10.60 -6.54
C SER A 62 -6.55 10.21 -5.77
N LEU A 63 -6.45 9.24 -4.86
CA LEU A 63 -7.57 8.74 -4.06
C LEU A 63 -7.28 8.97 -2.57
N LEU A 64 -8.17 9.70 -1.89
CA LEU A 64 -8.19 9.77 -0.43
C LEU A 64 -9.13 8.70 0.12
N VAL A 65 -8.66 7.91 1.08
CA VAL A 65 -9.48 6.95 1.84
C VAL A 65 -9.40 7.33 3.32
N THR A 66 -10.53 7.34 3.99
CA THR A 66 -10.61 7.64 5.43
C THR A 66 -10.92 6.37 6.21
N GLU A 67 -10.25 6.20 7.35
CA GLU A 67 -10.48 5.11 8.28
C GLU A 67 -11.17 5.63 9.54
N ARG A 68 -12.20 4.91 10.00
CA ARG A 68 -12.79 5.16 11.30
C ARG A 68 -11.86 4.60 12.36
N VAL A 69 -11.60 5.37 13.42
CA VAL A 69 -10.86 4.89 14.60
C VAL A 69 -11.53 3.61 15.11
N GLY A 70 -10.81 2.49 14.99
CA GLY A 70 -11.21 1.19 15.52
C GLY A 70 -11.18 1.25 17.04
N ARG A 71 -12.34 1.37 17.67
CA ARG A 71 -12.47 1.18 19.12
C ARG A 71 -13.51 0.09 19.34
N GLU A 72 -13.06 -1.02 19.89
CA GLU A 72 -13.98 -2.03 20.40
C GLU A 72 -14.64 -1.46 21.65
N LYS A 73 -15.95 -1.25 21.58
CA LYS A 73 -16.72 -0.84 22.75
C LYS A 73 -17.42 -2.07 23.31
N LEU A 74 -16.83 -2.68 24.32
CA LEU A 74 -17.53 -3.63 25.17
C LEU A 74 -18.36 -2.83 26.18
N SER A 75 -19.68 -2.90 26.07
CA SER A 75 -20.60 -2.45 27.13
C SER A 75 -21.31 -3.66 27.69
N THR A 76 -21.00 -4.02 28.94
CA THR A 76 -21.85 -4.94 29.71
C THR A 76 -23.03 -4.15 30.28
N ALA A 77 -24.20 -4.80 30.32
CA ALA A 77 -25.41 -4.27 30.93
C ALA A 77 -25.32 -4.22 32.46
#